data_AF-A0A9E3FML4-F1
#
_entry.id   AF-A0A9E3FML4-F1
#
_cell.length_a   1.000
_cell.length_b   1.000
_cell.length_c   1.000
_cell.angle_alpha   90.00
_cell.angle_beta   90.00
_cell.angle_gamma   90.00
#
_symmetry.space_group_name_H-M   'P 1'
#
loop_
_entity.id
_entity.type
_entity.pdbx_description
1 polymer ?
#
loop_
_entity_poly.entity_id
_entity_poly.type
_entity_poly.pdbx_seq_one_letter_code
_entity_poly.pdbx_strand_id
1 'polypeptide(L)'
;APEQCEGCTFYTSQLRELSFLHSRDVTYATFCQGPYDESAAYRDFMGWTMPWYSVPRASLDVLLVGRRVGMMHIVCYLRRGSDVFETYWTTRRGVEALDNSYRLLDLTAYGRQEQWEDSPAGWPRWPKGEHPYRTDGRPIPQWPRLNAGYSDQLGSGGR
;
A
#
# COMPACT_ATOMS: atom_id res chain seq x y z
N ALA A 1 7.87 -13.90 -0.13
CA ALA A 1 7.78 -12.47 -0.50
C ALA A 1 8.05 -11.46 0.65
N PRO A 2 8.98 -11.70 1.60
CA PRO A 2 9.29 -10.73 2.66
C PRO A 2 9.91 -9.42 2.13
N GLU A 3 10.48 -9.44 0.93
CA GLU A 3 11.13 -8.30 0.26
C GLU A 3 10.17 -7.20 -0.22
N GLN A 4 8.86 -7.45 -0.20
CA GLN A 4 7.86 -6.52 -0.71
C GLN A 4 7.78 -5.23 0.13
N CYS A 5 7.50 -4.12 -0.56
CA CYS A 5 7.37 -2.79 0.01
C CYS A 5 6.35 -2.79 1.17
N GLU A 6 6.79 -2.45 2.37
CA GLU A 6 5.94 -2.50 3.56
C GLU A 6 4.81 -1.46 3.55
N GLY A 7 5.08 -0.22 3.14
CA GLY A 7 4.04 0.80 3.01
C GLY A 7 3.01 0.43 1.94
N CYS A 8 3.46 -0.03 0.78
CA CYS A 8 2.60 -0.48 -0.31
C CYS A 8 1.70 -1.64 0.15
N THR A 9 2.27 -2.59 0.91
CA THR A 9 1.51 -3.73 1.45
C THR A 9 0.52 -3.29 2.52
N PHE A 10 0.94 -2.41 3.44
CA PHE A 10 0.09 -1.88 4.52
C PHE A 10 -1.12 -1.13 3.97
N TYR A 11 -0.90 -0.08 3.19
CA TYR A 11 -1.98 0.79 2.72
C TYR A 11 -2.90 0.11 1.71
N THR A 12 -2.38 -0.71 0.80
CA THR A 12 -3.24 -1.48 -0.13
C THR A 12 -4.12 -2.49 0.61
N SER A 13 -3.65 -3.06 1.73
CA SER A 13 -4.45 -4.00 2.54
C SER A 13 -5.68 -3.35 3.20
N GLN A 14 -5.67 -2.02 3.38
CA GLN A 14 -6.76 -1.28 4.02
C GLN A 14 -7.97 -1.08 3.09
N LEU A 15 -7.75 -1.02 1.77
CA LEU A 15 -8.81 -0.81 0.78
C LEU A 15 -9.45 -2.13 0.35
N ARG A 16 -10.48 -2.56 1.08
CA ARG A 16 -11.20 -3.82 0.81
C ARG A 16 -12.62 -3.63 0.30
N GLU A 17 -13.25 -2.50 0.59
CA GLU A 17 -14.64 -2.21 0.24
C GLU A 17 -14.71 -0.98 -0.67
N LEU A 18 -15.19 -1.18 -1.90
CA LEU A 18 -15.23 -0.13 -2.93
C LEU A 18 -16.63 0.37 -3.24
N SER A 19 -17.69 -0.29 -2.74
CA SER A 19 -19.08 0.07 -3.04
C SER A 19 -19.42 1.52 -2.70
N PHE A 20 -18.84 2.06 -1.62
CA PHE A 20 -19.06 3.45 -1.26
C PHE A 20 -18.41 4.43 -2.26
N LEU A 21 -17.21 4.15 -2.75
CA LEU A 21 -16.59 4.92 -3.83
C LEU A 21 -17.43 4.82 -5.11
N HIS A 22 -17.82 3.60 -5.48
CA HIS A 22 -18.64 3.36 -6.67
C HIS A 22 -19.98 4.08 -6.59
N SER A 23 -20.57 4.23 -5.41
CA SER A 23 -21.82 4.98 -5.22
C SER A 23 -21.69 6.50 -5.47
N ARG A 24 -20.47 7.02 -5.71
CA ARG A 24 -20.18 8.42 -6.07
C ARG A 24 -19.45 8.51 -7.42
N ASP A 25 -19.61 7.51 -8.28
CA ASP A 25 -18.96 7.41 -9.60
C ASP A 25 -17.43 7.48 -9.54
N VAL A 26 -16.84 7.05 -8.43
CA VAL A 26 -15.39 6.93 -8.24
C VAL A 26 -15.00 5.46 -8.30
N THR A 27 -14.05 5.12 -9.17
CA THR A 27 -13.44 3.78 -9.22
C THR A 27 -12.01 3.81 -8.70
N TYR A 28 -11.51 2.66 -8.27
CA TYR A 28 -10.17 2.48 -7.73
C TYR A 28 -9.43 1.42 -8.55
N ALA A 29 -8.15 1.68 -8.82
CA ALA A 29 -7.26 0.72 -9.45
C ALA A 29 -5.86 0.83 -8.84
N THR A 30 -5.19 -0.31 -8.70
CA THR A 30 -3.80 -0.37 -8.26
C THR A 30 -2.87 -0.58 -9.45
N PHE A 31 -1.82 0.24 -9.50
CA PHE A 31 -0.80 0.21 -10.53
C PHE A 31 0.53 -0.22 -9.89
N CYS A 32 1.04 -1.38 -10.27
CA CYS A 32 2.30 -1.93 -9.77
C CYS A 32 3.41 -1.77 -10.81
N GLN A 33 4.56 -1.26 -10.37
CA GLN A 33 5.74 -1.15 -11.23
C GLN A 33 6.36 -2.54 -11.44
N GLY A 34 6.67 -2.90 -12.69
CA GLY A 34 7.30 -4.17 -13.02
C GLY A 34 6.41 -5.15 -13.78
N PRO A 35 6.84 -6.42 -13.92
CA PRO A 35 6.11 -7.44 -14.67
C PRO A 35 4.74 -7.76 -14.06
N TYR A 36 3.75 -8.01 -14.93
CA TYR A 36 2.40 -8.34 -14.47
C TYR A 36 2.36 -9.61 -13.63
N ASP A 37 2.97 -10.71 -14.12
CA ASP A 37 2.88 -12.02 -13.50
C ASP A 37 3.39 -12.03 -12.05
N GLU A 38 4.52 -11.36 -11.78
CA GLU A 38 5.07 -11.21 -10.43
C GLU A 38 4.14 -10.41 -9.52
N SER A 39 3.63 -9.28 -10.02
CA SER A 39 2.71 -8.44 -9.23
C SER A 39 1.36 -9.12 -9.00
N ALA A 40 0.88 -9.90 -9.96
CA ALA A 40 -0.37 -10.64 -9.89
C ALA A 40 -0.27 -11.81 -8.91
N ALA A 41 0.85 -12.54 -8.91
CA ALA A 41 1.12 -13.56 -7.90
C ALA A 41 1.11 -12.97 -6.49
N TYR A 42 1.66 -11.76 -6.29
CA TYR A 42 1.59 -11.07 -5.01
C TYR A 42 0.18 -10.62 -4.62
N ARG A 43 -0.59 -10.07 -5.58
CA ARG A 43 -2.01 -9.75 -5.39
C ARG A 43 -2.79 -10.97 -4.92
N ASP A 44 -2.59 -12.11 -5.58
CA ASP A 44 -3.30 -13.36 -5.28
C ASP A 44 -2.89 -13.93 -3.92
N PHE A 45 -1.60 -13.90 -3.59
CA PHE A 45 -1.10 -14.23 -2.25
C PHE A 45 -1.81 -13.40 -1.16
N MET A 46 -1.94 -12.09 -1.36
CA MET A 46 -2.62 -11.18 -0.43
C MET A 46 -4.15 -11.33 -0.42
N GLY A 47 -4.74 -12.03 -1.39
CA GLY A 47 -6.19 -12.18 -1.53
C GLY A 47 -6.88 -10.87 -1.93
N TRP A 48 -6.18 -10.03 -2.68
CA TRP A 48 -6.65 -8.74 -3.15
C TRP A 48 -7.48 -8.90 -4.43
N THR A 49 -8.62 -8.20 -4.50
CA THR A 49 -9.61 -8.36 -5.59
C THR A 49 -9.90 -7.07 -6.35
N MET A 50 -9.28 -5.95 -5.96
CA MET A 50 -9.40 -4.69 -6.68
C MET A 50 -8.80 -4.80 -8.09
N PRO A 51 -9.21 -3.93 -9.04
CA PRO A 51 -8.55 -3.82 -10.34
C PRO A 51 -7.04 -3.61 -10.20
N TRP A 52 -6.26 -4.43 -10.89
CA TRP A 52 -4.81 -4.53 -10.71
C TRP A 52 -4.10 -4.53 -12.06
N TYR A 53 -3.14 -3.62 -12.21
CA TYR A 53 -2.43 -3.39 -13.47
C TYR A 53 -0.93 -3.30 -13.24
N SER A 54 -0.15 -3.81 -14.18
CA SER A 54 1.28 -3.56 -14.25
C SER A 54 1.58 -2.27 -15.01
N VAL A 55 2.59 -1.55 -14.56
CA VAL A 55 3.14 -0.37 -15.23
C VAL A 55 4.48 -0.74 -15.85
N PRO A 56 4.56 -0.85 -17.19
CA PRO A 56 5.83 -1.07 -17.86
C PRO A 56 6.71 0.17 -17.74
N ARG A 57 8.04 -0.04 -17.80
CA ARG A 57 9.03 1.04 -17.62
C ARG A 57 8.81 2.23 -18.56
N ALA A 58 8.36 1.96 -19.79
CA ALA A 58 8.07 2.99 -20.80
C ALA A 58 6.91 3.92 -20.42
N SER A 59 6.04 3.54 -19.48
CA SER A 59 4.90 4.36 -19.03
C SER A 59 5.22 5.21 -17.80
N LEU A 60 6.38 5.02 -17.16
CA LEU A 60 6.72 5.72 -15.92
C LEU A 60 6.84 7.23 -16.11
N ASP A 61 7.44 7.67 -17.22
CA ASP A 61 7.63 9.10 -17.47
C ASP A 61 6.30 9.85 -17.65
N VAL A 62 5.23 9.15 -18.04
CA VAL A 62 3.88 9.72 -18.18
C VAL A 62 3.12 9.66 -16.86
N LEU A 63 3.20 8.54 -16.13
CA LEU A 63 2.42 8.32 -14.91
C LEU A 63 3.05 8.94 -13.65
N LEU A 64 4.35 9.23 -13.69
CA LEU A 64 5.15 9.69 -12.56
C LEU A 64 5.89 10.99 -12.87
N VAL A 65 5.33 11.86 -13.72
CA VAL A 65 5.91 13.18 -14.02
C VAL A 65 6.23 13.93 -12.72
N GLY A 66 7.51 14.25 -12.51
CA GLY A 66 7.98 14.95 -11.31
C GLY A 66 7.94 14.12 -10.01
N ARG A 67 7.77 12.80 -10.10
CA ARG A 67 7.65 11.89 -8.94
C ARG A 67 8.80 10.90 -8.86
N ARG A 68 9.06 10.42 -7.65
CA ARG A 68 10.12 9.44 -7.39
C ARG A 68 9.64 8.02 -7.71
N VAL A 69 10.28 7.38 -8.69
CA VAL A 69 10.08 5.95 -8.98
C VAL A 69 10.40 5.10 -7.75
N GLY A 70 9.66 4.00 -7.56
CA GLY A 70 9.79 3.13 -6.39
C GLY A 70 9.14 3.65 -5.09
N MET A 71 8.41 4.77 -5.13
CA MET A 71 7.58 5.23 -4.00
C MET A 71 6.10 4.91 -4.22
N MET A 72 5.36 4.71 -3.12
CA MET A 72 3.90 4.66 -3.17
C MET A 72 3.33 6.06 -3.42
N HIS A 73 2.35 6.14 -4.31
CA HIS A 73 1.59 7.35 -4.59
C HIS A 73 0.10 7.04 -4.57
N ILE A 74 -0.70 8.01 -4.12
CA ILE A 74 -2.12 8.09 -4.46
C ILE A 74 -2.23 9.17 -5.52
N VAL A 75 -2.97 8.87 -6.58
CA VAL A 75 -3.21 9.79 -7.69
C VAL A 75 -4.69 9.77 -8.01
N CYS A 76 -5.29 10.95 -8.13
CA CYS A 76 -6.68 11.12 -8.53
C CYS A 76 -6.73 11.68 -9.93
N TYR A 77 -7.57 11.06 -10.76
CA TYR A 77 -7.83 11.52 -12.10
C TYR A 77 -9.32 11.83 -12.26
N LEU A 78 -9.61 12.90 -13.00
CA LEU A 78 -10.93 13.21 -13.52
C LEU A 78 -10.96 12.83 -15.00
N ARG A 79 -11.92 11.99 -15.39
CA ARG A 79 -12.17 11.67 -16.79
C ARG A 79 -13.33 12.50 -17.33
N ARG A 80 -13.13 13.21 -18.43
CA ARG A 80 -14.17 13.94 -19.17
C ARG A 80 -14.15 13.50 -20.64
N GLY A 81 -15.04 12.58 -21.00
CA GLY A 81 -15.05 11.98 -22.34
C GLY A 81 -13.81 11.12 -22.59
N SER A 82 -13.02 11.47 -23.62
CA SER A 82 -11.71 10.86 -23.90
C SER A 82 -10.58 11.42 -23.03
N ASP A 83 -10.79 12.58 -22.41
CA ASP A 83 -9.72 13.33 -21.78
C ASP A 83 -9.58 12.91 -20.31
N VAL A 84 -8.34 12.81 -19.86
CA VAL A 84 -7.98 12.45 -18.48
C VAL A 84 -7.14 13.57 -17.90
N PHE A 85 -7.60 14.13 -16.80
CA PHE A 85 -6.94 15.20 -16.07
C PHE A 85 -6.50 14.67 -14.71
N GLU A 86 -5.23 14.84 -14.38
CA GLU A 86 -4.79 14.65 -13.01
C GLU A 86 -5.26 15.83 -12.15
N THR A 87 -5.89 15.54 -11.01
CA THR A 87 -6.44 16.57 -10.12
C THR A 87 -5.75 16.61 -8.77
N TYR A 88 -5.11 15.52 -8.36
CA TYR A 88 -4.42 15.41 -7.08
C TYR A 88 -3.41 14.27 -7.10
N TRP A 89 -2.31 14.42 -6.38
CA TRP A 89 -1.48 13.29 -5.99
C TRP A 89 -0.76 13.55 -4.66
N THR A 90 -0.36 12.47 -3.98
CA THR A 90 0.42 12.54 -2.73
C THR A 90 1.28 11.30 -2.52
N THR A 91 2.22 11.37 -1.58
CA THR A 91 3.16 10.28 -1.22
C THR A 91 3.55 10.35 0.27
N ARG A 92 4.36 9.40 0.75
CA ARG A 92 4.81 9.29 2.15
C ARG A 92 3.60 9.28 3.11
N ARG A 93 3.66 10.05 4.20
CA ARG A 93 2.54 10.21 5.16
C ARG A 93 1.24 10.66 4.50
N GLY A 94 1.29 11.27 3.31
CA GLY A 94 0.08 11.61 2.55
C GLY A 94 -0.71 10.38 2.08
N VAL A 95 -0.09 9.21 1.96
CA VAL A 95 -0.80 7.97 1.60
C VAL A 95 -1.59 7.35 2.76
N GLU A 96 -1.48 7.92 3.96
CA GLU A 96 -2.37 7.60 5.09
C GLU A 96 -3.85 7.88 4.79
N ALA A 97 -4.16 8.59 3.70
CA ALA A 97 -5.53 8.73 3.22
C ALA A 97 -6.22 7.38 2.91
N LEU A 98 -5.45 6.30 2.68
CA LEU A 98 -5.99 4.94 2.52
C LEU A 98 -6.13 4.18 3.83
N ASP A 99 -5.58 4.72 4.92
CA ASP A 99 -5.47 4.01 6.19
C ASP A 99 -6.58 4.38 7.17
N ASN A 100 -7.21 3.34 7.73
CA ASN A 100 -8.09 3.49 8.88
C ASN A 100 -7.37 3.14 10.20
N SER A 101 -6.30 2.35 10.16
CA SER A 101 -5.73 1.70 11.33
C SER A 101 -4.97 2.69 12.20
N TYR A 102 -4.15 3.56 11.62
CA TYR A 102 -3.51 4.64 12.38
C TYR A 102 -4.53 5.55 13.04
N ARG A 103 -5.60 5.92 12.34
CA ARG A 103 -6.64 6.77 12.92
C ARG A 103 -7.35 6.10 14.10
N LEU A 104 -7.55 4.78 14.04
CA LEU A 104 -8.11 3.99 15.14
C LEU A 104 -7.12 3.86 16.30
N LEU A 105 -5.83 3.64 16.03
CA LEU A 105 -4.77 3.58 17.03
C LEU A 105 -4.63 4.90 17.79
N ASP A 106 -4.77 6.04 17.11
CA ASP A 106 -4.80 7.38 17.72
C ASP A 106 -5.91 7.56 18.76
N LEU A 107 -6.98 6.74 18.69
CA LEU A 107 -8.07 6.78 19.68
C LEU A 107 -7.77 5.92 20.92
N THR A 108 -6.70 5.12 20.89
CA THR A 108 -6.33 4.20 21.97
C THR A 108 -5.29 4.84 22.89
N ALA A 109 -5.21 4.32 24.12
CA ALA A 109 -4.30 4.86 25.13
C ALA A 109 -2.85 4.93 24.65
N TYR A 110 -2.35 3.93 23.91
CA TYR A 110 -0.94 3.87 23.50
C TYR A 110 -0.62 4.50 22.14
N GLY A 111 -1.59 5.15 21.49
CA GLY A 111 -1.38 5.76 20.18
C GLY A 111 -0.91 4.76 19.12
N ARG A 112 -0.15 5.24 18.13
CA ARG A 112 0.44 4.39 17.07
C ARG A 112 1.78 3.79 17.52
N GLN A 113 2.28 4.20 18.69
CA GLN A 113 3.57 3.79 19.27
C GLN A 113 4.76 4.25 18.43
N GLU A 114 4.61 5.25 17.56
CA GLU A 114 5.71 5.72 16.72
C GLU A 114 6.75 6.51 17.53
N GLN A 115 8.01 6.48 17.08
CA GLN A 115 9.13 7.09 17.80
C GLN A 115 9.01 8.62 17.99
N TRP A 116 8.25 9.29 17.11
CA TRP A 116 8.03 10.73 17.17
C TRP A 116 6.91 11.13 18.13
N GLU A 117 6.12 10.19 18.65
CA GLU A 117 5.02 10.48 19.57
C GLU A 117 5.54 10.99 20.92
N ASP A 118 4.82 11.96 21.50
CA ASP A 118 5.05 12.44 22.86
C ASP A 118 4.29 11.56 23.87
N SER A 119 4.77 10.33 24.05
CA SER A 119 4.20 9.34 24.97
C SER A 119 4.92 9.38 26.33
N PRO A 120 4.20 9.21 27.46
CA PRO A 120 4.78 9.10 28.79
C PRO A 120 5.90 8.06 28.90
N ALA A 121 6.79 8.25 29.87
CA ALA A 121 7.87 7.32 30.16
C ALA A 121 7.34 5.91 30.45
N GLY A 122 7.98 4.89 29.85
CA GLY A 122 7.62 3.48 30.03
C GLY A 122 6.49 2.99 29.13
N TRP A 123 5.86 3.85 28.31
CA TRP A 123 4.87 3.40 27.34
C TRP A 123 5.52 2.56 26.22
N PRO A 124 4.78 1.58 25.67
CA PRO A 124 5.26 0.79 24.55
C PRO A 124 5.55 1.72 23.36
N ARG A 125 6.69 1.50 22.73
CA ARG A 125 7.10 2.20 21.51
C ARG A 125 7.60 1.17 20.50
N TRP A 126 7.33 1.43 19.24
CA TRP A 126 7.84 0.64 18.13
C TRP A 126 9.38 0.63 18.16
N PRO A 127 10.07 -0.50 17.97
CA PRO A 127 11.52 -0.55 18.04
C PRO A 127 12.21 0.49 17.14
N LYS A 128 13.21 1.19 17.69
CA LYS A 128 13.97 2.19 16.93
C LYS A 128 14.78 1.52 15.82
N GLY A 129 14.64 2.03 14.60
CA GLY A 129 15.33 1.50 13.42
C GLY A 129 14.54 0.44 12.67
N GLU A 130 13.43 -0.03 13.22
CA GLU A 130 12.49 -0.90 12.51
C GLU A 130 11.40 -0.08 11.82
N HIS A 131 10.95 -0.54 10.66
CA HIS A 131 9.83 0.10 9.97
C HIS A 131 8.52 -0.21 10.71
N PRO A 132 7.64 0.77 11.00
CA PRO A 132 6.38 0.56 11.76
C PRO A 132 5.35 -0.37 11.08
N TYR A 133 5.64 -0.84 9.87
CA TYR A 133 4.77 -1.73 9.08
C TYR A 133 5.37 -3.12 8.92
N ARG A 134 6.47 -3.43 9.62
CA ARG A 134 7.19 -4.71 9.50
C ARG A 134 7.38 -5.37 10.86
N THR A 135 7.07 -6.66 10.94
CA THR A 135 7.41 -7.50 12.10
C THR A 135 8.05 -8.78 11.62
N ASP A 136 9.04 -9.26 12.36
CA ASP A 136 9.79 -10.49 12.07
C ASP A 136 10.25 -10.57 10.61
N GLY A 137 10.81 -9.44 10.13
CA GLY A 137 11.44 -9.33 8.81
C GLY A 137 10.51 -9.10 7.61
N ARG A 138 9.19 -9.03 7.78
CA ARG A 138 8.24 -8.87 6.66
C ARG A 138 7.12 -7.86 6.93
N PRO A 139 6.42 -7.37 5.90
CA PRO A 139 5.25 -6.52 6.09
C PRO A 139 4.16 -7.20 6.96
N ILE A 140 3.65 -6.49 7.97
CA ILE A 140 2.67 -6.99 8.94
C ILE A 140 1.45 -7.65 8.27
N PRO A 141 0.84 -7.10 7.20
CA PRO A 141 -0.35 -7.70 6.59
C PRO A 141 -0.12 -9.07 5.93
N GLN A 142 1.12 -9.53 5.77
CA GLN A 142 1.41 -10.86 5.23
C GLN A 142 1.13 -11.96 6.26
N TRP A 143 1.25 -11.69 7.56
CA TRP A 143 1.14 -12.71 8.61
C TRP A 143 -0.19 -13.48 8.60
N PRO A 144 -1.36 -12.83 8.49
CA PRO A 144 -2.62 -13.55 8.38
C PRO A 144 -2.68 -14.54 7.20
N ARG A 145 -1.97 -14.25 6.10
CA ARG A 145 -1.92 -15.13 4.92
C ARG A 145 -1.06 -16.37 5.21
N LEU A 146 0.12 -16.17 5.80
CA LEU A 146 1.01 -17.27 6.16
C LEU A 146 0.39 -18.18 7.22
N ASN A 147 -0.24 -17.60 8.24
CA ASN A 147 -0.93 -18.33 9.30
C ASN A 147 -2.09 -19.18 8.77
N ALA A 148 -2.70 -18.76 7.66
CA ALA A 148 -3.74 -19.51 6.97
C ALA A 148 -3.18 -20.55 5.95
N GLY A 149 -1.86 -20.75 5.90
CA GLY A 149 -1.21 -21.77 5.07
C GLY A 149 -0.96 -21.36 3.62
N TYR A 150 -1.14 -20.09 3.26
CA TYR A 150 -0.82 -19.62 1.90
C TYR A 150 0.70 -19.59 1.71
N SER A 151 1.18 -20.19 0.61
CA SER A 151 2.59 -20.17 0.23
C SER A 151 3.04 -18.77 -0.20
N ASP A 152 4.21 -18.33 0.27
CA ASP A 152 4.85 -17.08 -0.16
C ASP A 152 6.01 -17.30 -1.16
N GLN A 153 6.06 -18.51 -1.75
CA GLN A 153 6.89 -18.87 -2.90
C GLN A 153 6.20 -18.38 -4.18
N LEU A 154 6.32 -17.08 -4.46
CA LEU A 154 5.47 -16.45 -5.49
C LEU A 154 6.01 -16.53 -6.92
N GLY A 155 7.23 -17.03 -7.14
CA GLY A 155 7.89 -16.93 -8.46
C GLY A 155 8.12 -15.46 -8.89
N SER A 156 8.96 -15.13 -9.86
CA SER A 156 9.69 -15.93 -10.85
C SER A 156 11.12 -16.25 -10.40
N GLY A 157 11.64 -17.43 -10.71
CA GLY A 157 13.08 -17.69 -10.60
C GLY A 157 13.82 -16.82 -11.62
N GLY A 158 14.35 -15.68 -11.19
CA GLY A 158 15.17 -14.79 -12.00
C GLY A 158 15.89 -13.78 -11.12
N ARG A 159 17.23 -13.83 -11.16
CA ARG A 159 18.15 -12.96 -10.43
C ARG A 159 18.04 -11.50 -10.84
#